data_AF-A0A1L7GTC9-F1
#
_entry.id   AF-A0A1L7GTC9-F1
#
_cell.length_a   1.000
_cell.length_b   1.000
_cell.length_c   1.000
_cell.angle_alpha   90.00
_cell.angle_beta   90.00
_cell.angle_gamma   90.00
#
_symmetry.space_group_name_H-M   'P 1'
#
loop_
_entity.id
_entity.type
_entity.pdbx_description
1 polymer ?
#
loop_
_entity_poly.entity_id
_entity_poly.type
_entity_poly.pdbx_seq_one_letter_code
_entity_poly.pdbx_strand_id
1 'polypeptide(L)'
;MDDKLIASRRSYKLGNGDQITRYDTNFVDDINDCIIVYWSDKLQAYSDDGYTLWEITCGGPLDEQLARKVVDQALSNYNGVKLVGEELQSDHLEDLLQIIIALYSYIVIWRGYDNGK
;
A
#
# COMPACT_ATOMS: atom_id res chain seq x y z
N MET A 1 -3.28 -1.72 -19.46
CA MET A 1 -3.51 -1.83 -18.01
C MET A 1 -4.60 -2.87 -17.87
N ASP A 2 -4.31 -4.00 -17.23
CA ASP A 2 -5.25 -5.13 -17.18
C ASP A 2 -6.45 -4.75 -16.29
N ASP A 3 -7.64 -4.71 -16.87
CA ASP A 3 -8.94 -4.48 -16.20
C ASP A 3 -9.24 -5.51 -15.08
N LYS A 4 -8.34 -6.47 -14.85
CA LYS A 4 -8.46 -7.50 -13.82
C LYS A 4 -8.00 -7.05 -12.44
N LEU A 5 -7.13 -6.04 -12.34
CA LEU A 5 -6.58 -5.58 -11.05
C LEU A 5 -7.40 -4.45 -10.43
N ILE A 6 -8.00 -3.61 -11.27
CA ILE A 6 -8.72 -2.40 -10.86
C ILE A 6 -10.23 -2.67 -10.90
N ALA A 7 -10.90 -2.48 -9.77
CA ALA A 7 -12.35 -2.53 -9.66
C ALA A 7 -13.00 -1.24 -10.16
N SER A 8 -12.44 -0.09 -9.76
CA SER A 8 -12.98 1.22 -10.06
C SER A 8 -11.88 2.28 -10.11
N ARG A 9 -12.13 3.38 -10.84
CA ARG A 9 -11.23 4.55 -10.85
C ARG A 9 -12.00 5.86 -10.76
N ARG A 10 -11.44 6.84 -10.05
CA ARG A 10 -12.00 8.20 -9.89
C ARG A 10 -10.88 9.22 -9.98
N SER A 11 -11.05 10.25 -10.81
CA SER A 11 -10.07 11.34 -10.94
C SER A 11 -10.58 12.61 -10.26
N TYR A 12 -9.68 13.30 -9.56
CA TYR A 12 -9.95 14.52 -8.81
C TYR A 12 -9.02 15.63 -9.27
N LYS A 13 -9.56 16.83 -9.45
CA LYS A 13 -8.76 18.06 -9.61
C LYS A 13 -8.56 18.70 -8.25
N LEU A 14 -7.31 18.88 -7.86
CA LEU A 14 -6.92 19.53 -6.63
C LEU A 14 -6.99 21.05 -6.79
N GLY A 15 -7.13 21.78 -5.68
CA GLY A 15 -7.25 23.24 -5.70
C GLY A 15 -6.03 23.98 -6.24
N ASN A 16 -4.87 23.31 -6.31
CA ASN A 16 -3.64 23.82 -6.91
C ASN A 16 -3.54 23.53 -8.42
N GLY A 17 -4.56 22.92 -9.03
CA GLY A 17 -4.60 22.55 -10.45
C GLY A 17 -4.03 21.15 -10.76
N ASP A 18 -3.44 20.47 -9.78
CA ASP A 18 -2.94 19.10 -9.96
C ASP A 18 -4.12 18.12 -10.13
N GLN A 19 -3.87 17.01 -10.83
CA GLN A 19 -4.82 15.91 -10.97
C GLN A 19 -4.29 14.67 -10.24
N ILE A 20 -5.17 14.03 -9.48
CA ILE A 20 -4.91 12.74 -8.83
C ILE A 20 -5.98 11.74 -9.27
N THR A 21 -5.57 10.51 -9.56
CA THR A 21 -6.51 9.43 -9.90
C THR A 21 -6.43 8.35 -8.85
N ARG A 22 -7.55 8.11 -8.18
CA ARG A 22 -7.76 6.99 -7.27
C ARG A 22 -8.11 5.75 -8.04
N TYR A 23 -7.50 4.63 -7.66
CA TYR A 23 -7.81 3.29 -8.13
C TYR A 23 -8.23 2.46 -6.93
N ASP A 24 -9.47 1.96 -6.97
CA ASP A 24 -9.94 0.93 -6.05
C ASP A 24 -9.60 -0.41 -6.69
N THR A 25 -8.85 -1.27 -6.00
CA THR A 25 -8.41 -2.56 -6.53
C THR A 25 -9.46 -3.66 -6.27
N ASN A 26 -9.32 -4.80 -6.95
CA ASN A 26 -10.12 -6.00 -6.68
C ASN A 26 -9.65 -6.79 -5.45
N PHE A 27 -8.56 -6.37 -4.78
CA PHE A 27 -8.06 -7.01 -3.58
C PHE A 27 -8.76 -6.42 -2.36
N VAL A 28 -9.49 -7.27 -1.63
CA VAL A 28 -10.18 -6.90 -0.40
C VAL A 28 -9.50 -7.55 0.81
N ASP A 29 -9.42 -6.81 1.90
CA ASP A 29 -8.92 -7.29 3.19
C ASP A 29 -10.02 -7.99 4.02
N ASP A 30 -9.67 -8.37 5.25
CA ASP A 30 -10.52 -9.11 6.19
C ASP A 30 -11.69 -8.30 6.75
N ILE A 31 -11.69 -6.97 6.59
CA ILE A 31 -12.83 -6.09 6.93
C ILE A 31 -13.63 -5.69 5.68
N ASN A 32 -13.36 -6.31 4.54
CA ASN A 32 -13.99 -6.06 3.25
C ASN A 32 -13.74 -4.63 2.73
N ASP A 33 -12.56 -4.08 3.03
CA ASP A 33 -12.04 -2.86 2.42
C ASP A 33 -11.06 -3.20 1.30
N CYS A 34 -11.06 -2.43 0.21
CA CYS A 34 -10.17 -2.68 -0.92
C CYS A 34 -8.84 -1.93 -0.76
N ILE A 35 -7.74 -2.45 -1.32
CA ILE A 35 -6.51 -1.66 -1.44
C ILE A 35 -6.77 -0.47 -2.36
N ILE A 36 -6.45 0.73 -1.88
CA ILE A 36 -6.59 2.00 -2.59
C ILE A 36 -5.21 2.53 -2.94
N VAL A 37 -5.07 2.93 -4.20
CA VAL A 37 -3.82 3.47 -4.76
C VAL A 37 -4.12 4.73 -5.54
N TYR A 38 -3.30 5.76 -5.39
CA TYR A 38 -3.42 7.01 -6.13
C TYR A 38 -2.30 7.17 -7.14
N TRP A 39 -2.62 7.60 -8.34
CA TRP A 39 -1.68 8.11 -9.33
C TRP A 39 -1.64 9.63 -9.34
N SER A 40 -0.44 10.21 -9.32
CA SER A 40 -0.22 11.63 -9.52
C SER A 40 0.44 11.89 -10.87
N ASP A 41 -0.21 12.66 -11.75
CA ASP A 41 0.37 13.05 -13.04
C ASP A 41 1.62 13.94 -12.88
N LYS A 42 1.74 14.65 -11.75
CA LYS A 42 2.88 15.51 -11.45
C LYS A 42 4.10 14.71 -11.03
N LEU A 43 3.89 13.73 -10.14
CA LEU A 43 4.96 12.87 -9.65
C LEU A 43 5.29 11.74 -10.64
N GLN A 44 4.37 11.46 -11.58
CA GLN A 44 4.42 10.29 -12.45
C GLN A 44 4.62 9.00 -11.64
N ALA A 45 3.95 8.94 -10.49
CA ALA A 45 4.08 7.84 -9.53
C ALA A 45 2.74 7.49 -8.89
N TYR A 46 2.64 6.22 -8.49
CA TYR A 46 1.62 5.68 -7.62
C TYR A 46 2.03 5.82 -6.15
N SER A 47 1.06 6.07 -5.28
CA SER A 47 1.18 6.05 -3.82
C SER A 47 0.04 5.22 -3.24
N ASP A 48 0.28 4.52 -2.14
CA ASP A 48 -0.80 3.95 -1.36
C ASP A 48 -1.56 5.03 -0.57
N ASP A 49 -2.79 4.70 -0.18
CA ASP A 49 -3.61 5.42 0.84
C ASP A 49 -3.70 4.60 2.14
N GLY A 50 -3.20 3.37 2.08
CA GLY A 50 -3.41 2.32 3.08
C GLY A 50 -2.28 1.30 3.02
N TYR A 51 -1.88 0.77 4.19
CA TYR A 51 -0.64 0.02 4.45
C TYR A 51 0.65 0.86 4.56
N THR A 52 0.49 2.11 5.00
CA THR A 52 1.57 2.98 5.46
C THR A 52 2.37 2.36 6.61
N LEU A 53 3.57 2.88 6.88
CA LEU A 53 4.31 2.50 8.10
C LEU A 53 3.46 2.69 9.37
N TRP A 54 2.61 3.72 9.38
CA TRP A 54 1.66 3.99 10.47
C TRP A 54 0.60 2.89 10.61
N GLU A 55 0.01 2.39 9.53
CA GLU A 55 -0.97 1.30 9.61
C GLU A 55 -0.34 -0.04 9.98
N ILE A 56 0.91 -0.28 9.60
CA ILE A 56 1.65 -1.47 10.03
C ILE A 56 1.93 -1.41 11.54
N THR A 57 2.17 -0.22 12.08
CA THR A 57 2.45 0.00 13.51
C THR A 57 1.19 0.08 14.38
N CYS A 58 0.14 0.74 13.92
CA CYS A 58 -1.11 0.90 14.66
C CYS A 58 -2.13 -0.22 14.40
N GLY A 59 -2.11 -0.82 13.21
CA GLY A 59 -2.89 -2.00 12.87
C GLY A 59 -2.20 -3.30 13.25
N GLY A 60 -0.87 -3.32 13.38
CA GLY A 60 -0.11 -4.49 13.80
C GLY A 60 0.18 -4.51 15.31
N PRO A 61 0.59 -5.67 15.84
CA PRO A 61 1.18 -5.79 17.19
C PRO A 61 2.66 -5.42 17.23
N LEU A 62 3.17 -4.80 16.16
CA LEU A 62 4.59 -4.49 16.00
C LEU A 62 4.85 -3.10 16.57
N ASP A 63 5.88 -2.98 17.41
CA ASP A 63 6.44 -1.66 17.68
C ASP A 63 7.04 -1.04 16.41
N GLU A 64 7.26 0.28 16.43
CA GLU A 64 7.75 1.04 15.29
C GLU A 64 9.08 0.49 14.73
N GLN A 65 9.97 0.00 15.59
CA GLN A 65 11.25 -0.56 15.14
C GLN A 65 11.06 -1.86 14.36
N LEU A 66 10.17 -2.73 14.81
CA LEU A 66 9.89 -3.99 14.14
C LEU A 66 9.12 -3.76 12.84
N ALA A 67 8.13 -2.87 12.84
CA ALA A 67 7.42 -2.48 11.62
C ALA A 67 8.39 -1.93 10.56
N ARG A 68 9.31 -1.05 10.97
CA ARG A 68 10.33 -0.49 10.07
C ARG A 68 11.22 -1.59 9.47
N LYS A 69 11.67 -2.55 10.27
CA LYS A 69 12.46 -3.70 9.78
C LYS A 69 11.69 -4.53 8.77
N VAL A 70 10.39 -4.75 8.98
CA VAL A 70 9.54 -5.50 8.06
C VAL A 70 9.40 -4.76 6.73
N VAL A 71 9.14 -3.44 6.77
CA VAL A 71 9.07 -2.60 5.57
C VAL A 71 10.41 -2.58 4.83
N ASP A 72 11.53 -2.35 5.53
CA ASP A 72 12.86 -2.33 4.91
C ASP A 72 13.20 -3.70 4.27
N GLN A 73 12.84 -4.80 4.94
CA GLN A 73 13.02 -6.15 4.41
C GLN A 73 12.13 -6.39 3.18
N ALA A 74 10.89 -5.92 3.18
CA ALA A 74 10.01 -6.00 2.02
C ALA A 74 10.57 -5.19 0.84
N LEU A 75 10.96 -3.93 1.07
CA LEU A 75 11.57 -3.05 0.07
C LEU A 75 12.84 -3.66 -0.55
N SER A 76 13.62 -4.44 0.21
CA SER A 76 14.80 -5.13 -0.34
C SER A 76 14.47 -6.23 -1.37
N ASN A 77 13.23 -6.73 -1.36
CA ASN A 77 12.76 -7.80 -2.25
C ASN A 77 11.98 -7.28 -3.48
N TYR A 78 11.49 -6.03 -3.44
CA TYR A 78 10.70 -5.43 -4.51
C TYR A 78 11.43 -4.21 -5.08
N ASN A 79 12.10 -4.40 -6.21
CA ASN A 79 12.72 -3.30 -6.94
C ASN A 79 11.63 -2.39 -7.52
N GLY A 80 11.77 -1.08 -7.37
CA GLY A 80 10.84 -0.10 -7.95
C GLY A 80 9.88 0.53 -6.95
N VAL A 81 9.88 0.10 -5.68
CA VAL A 81 9.12 0.75 -4.60
C VAL A 81 10.07 1.43 -3.62
N LYS A 82 9.67 2.58 -3.10
CA LYS A 82 10.39 3.33 -2.06
C LYS A 82 9.41 3.84 -1.02
N LEU A 83 9.87 3.95 0.23
CA LEU A 83 9.13 4.65 1.28
C LEU A 83 9.46 6.15 1.22
N VAL A 84 8.45 7.01 1.06
CA VAL A 84 8.60 8.48 1.05
C VAL A 84 7.75 9.05 2.18
N GLY A 85 8.39 9.43 3.28
CA GLY A 85 7.65 9.73 4.51
C GLY A 85 7.08 8.44 5.08
N GLU A 86 5.76 8.33 5.15
CA GLU A 86 5.05 7.13 5.63
C GLU A 86 4.39 6.31 4.50
N GLU A 87 4.45 6.81 3.26
CA GLU A 87 3.74 6.26 2.09
C GLU A 87 4.69 5.47 1.19
N LEU A 88 4.23 4.34 0.65
CA LEU A 88 4.96 3.60 -0.38
C LEU A 88 4.68 4.22 -1.75
N GLN A 89 5.74 4.46 -2.51
CA GLN A 89 5.66 5.04 -3.85
C GLN A 89 6.37 4.20 -4.89
N SER A 90 5.79 4.12 -6.09
CA SER A 90 6.38 3.46 -7.25
C SER A 90 5.97 4.12 -8.55
N ASP A 91 6.82 4.02 -9.58
CA ASP A 91 6.46 4.44 -10.94
C ASP A 91 5.59 3.37 -11.64
N HIS A 92 5.46 2.17 -11.04
CA HIS A 92 4.71 1.04 -11.55
C HIS A 92 3.69 0.55 -10.52
N LEU A 93 2.41 0.46 -10.93
CA LEU A 93 1.34 0.03 -10.05
C LEU A 93 1.55 -1.40 -9.56
N GLU A 94 2.00 -2.29 -10.44
CA GLU A 94 2.16 -3.71 -10.15
C GLU A 94 3.20 -3.97 -9.07
N ASP A 95 4.29 -3.19 -9.04
CA ASP A 95 5.33 -3.29 -8.02
C ASP A 95 4.78 -2.82 -6.66
N LEU A 96 4.04 -1.72 -6.65
CA LEU A 96 3.38 -1.19 -5.46
C LEU A 96 2.34 -2.17 -4.89
N LEU A 97 1.51 -2.77 -5.74
CA LEU A 97 0.52 -3.76 -5.30
C LEU A 97 1.19 -5.02 -4.72
N GLN A 98 2.26 -5.51 -5.34
CA GLN A 98 2.97 -6.70 -4.86
C GLN A 98 3.51 -6.51 -3.44
N ILE A 99 4.15 -5.37 -3.16
CA ILE A 99 4.68 -5.11 -1.81
C ILE A 99 3.58 -4.89 -0.78
N ILE A 100 2.49 -4.19 -1.13
CA ILE A 100 1.34 -4.01 -0.22
C ILE A 100 0.74 -5.36 0.17
N ILE A 101 0.52 -6.25 -0.79
CA ILE A 101 0.01 -7.60 -0.53
C ILE A 101 0.97 -8.40 0.36
N ALA A 102 2.28 -8.25 0.17
CA ALA A 102 3.28 -8.92 0.99
C ALA A 102 3.27 -8.41 2.45
N LEU A 103 3.17 -7.09 2.64
CA LEU A 103 3.07 -6.45 3.96
C LEU A 103 1.77 -6.84 4.66
N TYR A 104 0.63 -6.81 3.95
CA TYR A 104 -0.65 -7.28 4.48
C TYR A 104 -0.58 -8.75 4.93
N SER A 105 -0.02 -9.62 4.10
CA SER A 105 0.14 -11.04 4.42
C SER A 105 0.97 -11.24 5.69
N TYR A 106 2.02 -10.44 5.89
CA TYR A 106 2.82 -10.46 7.11
C TYR A 106 1.98 -10.09 8.34
N ILE A 107 1.20 -9.01 8.27
CA ILE A 107 0.31 -8.57 9.36
C ILE A 107 -0.70 -9.66 9.72
N VAL A 108 -1.38 -10.25 8.71
CA VAL A 108 -2.40 -11.29 8.93
C VAL A 108 -1.79 -12.55 9.55
N ILE A 109 -0.65 -13.03 9.03
CA ILE A 109 0.04 -14.20 9.60
C ILE A 109 0.44 -13.94 11.04
N TRP A 110 0.96 -12.76 11.34
CA TRP A 110 1.38 -12.40 12.69
C TRP A 110 0.19 -12.29 13.64
N ARG A 111 -0.89 -11.58 13.25
CA ARG A 111 -2.14 -11.51 14.04
C ARG A 111 -2.72 -12.90 14.30
N GLY A 112 -2.68 -13.80 13.33
CA GLY A 112 -3.12 -15.20 13.50
C GLY A 112 -2.25 -15.98 14.48
N TYR A 113 -0.94 -15.71 14.51
CA TYR A 113 0.00 -16.33 15.44
C TYR A 113 -0.19 -15.85 16.89
N ASP A 114 -0.51 -14.57 17.09
CA ASP A 114 -0.73 -13.98 18.41
C ASP A 114 -2.08 -14.40 19.02
N ASN A 115 -3.13 -14.50 18.20
CA ASN A 115 -4.45 -15.00 18.62
C ASN A 115 -4.50 -16.53 18.85
N GLY A 116 -3.44 -17.26 18.50
CA GLY A 116 -3.30 -18.70 18.67
C GLY A 116 -2.45 -19.12 19.88
N LYS A 117 -2.03 -18.15 20.72
CA LYS A 117 -1.29 -18.38 21.97
C LYS A 117 -2.11 -17.97 23.20
#